data_AF-A0AAD7W0M4-F1
#
_entry.id   AF-A0AAD7W0M4-F1
#
_cell.length_a   1.000
_cell.length_b   1.000
_cell.length_c   1.000
_cell.angle_alpha   90.00
_cell.angle_beta   90.00
_cell.angle_gamma   90.00
#
_symmetry.space_group_name_H-M   'P 1'
#
loop_
_entity.id
_entity.type
_entity.pdbx_description
1 polymer ?
#
loop_
_entity_poly.entity_id
_entity_poly.type
_entity_poly.pdbx_seq_one_letter_code
_entity_poly.pdbx_strand_id
1 'polypeptide(L)'
;MSKNKTAGFKGPHSLQKRREGEGRSCVRYKCVLTNTIQDVLRQRPGWVEVKDDGEWDFNWCDVSWLRENFDHSYMEEHVRICHFRNHYELTRKNLMVKNLKRYRKMLEREAGPLEASKCDFFPRTFELPSEYHLFVEEFKKTAGSTWIMKPVARSQGKGIFLFRKLKDIMDWKKDGSRAEEQRDETQVESYVAQRYIENPYLIGGRKFDLRVYVLVTSYIPLKAWLYRDGFARFSSTRFSLSSLDDQYVHLTNVAVQKTAPDYDPEKGCKWQMQQLRRYLTAVHSSEAVEDLFRDIDLIFIRSLLSVHKVIINDKHCFELYGYDILLDHDLKPWLIEVNASPSLTASSQEDYSLKFCLLEDTLHVVDMEARLSGSEKRVGGFDLMWNDGPVFREDVALETLDTSCYTANTHLGCVNDREKQLRQFLKPLPGQKRI
;
A
#
# COMPACT_ATOMS: atom_id res chain seq x y z
N MET A 1 4.96 -17.58 -82.16
CA MET A 1 5.91 -17.90 -81.07
C MET A 1 6.20 -16.60 -80.31
N SER A 2 5.48 -16.38 -79.21
CA SER A 2 5.54 -15.12 -78.43
C SER A 2 6.40 -15.34 -77.19
N LYS A 3 7.41 -14.48 -76.96
CA LYS A 3 8.22 -14.47 -75.74
C LYS A 3 7.71 -13.35 -74.82
N ASN A 4 7.04 -13.75 -73.74
CA ASN A 4 6.68 -12.89 -72.62
C ASN A 4 7.90 -12.64 -71.71
N LYS A 5 8.09 -11.38 -71.30
CA LYS A 5 8.93 -10.98 -70.17
C LYS A 5 8.07 -10.98 -68.91
N THR A 6 8.42 -11.82 -67.94
CA THR A 6 7.79 -11.88 -66.61
C THR A 6 8.54 -11.01 -65.60
N ALA A 7 7.75 -10.28 -64.81
CA ALA A 7 8.16 -9.43 -63.70
C ALA A 7 8.74 -10.25 -62.54
N GLY A 8 9.73 -9.67 -61.84
CA GLY A 8 10.40 -10.27 -60.70
C GLY A 8 9.54 -10.26 -59.42
N PHE A 9 9.33 -11.45 -58.87
CA PHE A 9 8.88 -11.67 -57.49
C PHE A 9 10.06 -11.45 -56.54
N LYS A 10 9.95 -10.54 -55.58
CA LYS A 10 10.80 -10.49 -54.37
C LYS A 10 10.00 -11.07 -53.21
N GLY A 11 10.51 -12.15 -52.63
CA GLY A 11 9.91 -12.86 -51.50
C GLY A 11 9.95 -12.06 -50.18
N PRO A 12 9.21 -12.51 -49.16
CA PRO A 12 8.93 -11.74 -47.96
C PRO A 12 10.12 -11.72 -47.00
N HIS A 13 10.21 -10.60 -46.27
CA HIS A 13 11.16 -10.26 -45.25
C HIS A 13 11.55 -11.44 -44.34
N SER A 14 12.86 -11.64 -44.21
CA SER A 14 13.48 -12.49 -43.20
C SER A 14 13.06 -12.04 -41.79
N LEU A 15 12.13 -12.77 -41.19
CA LEU A 15 11.89 -12.79 -39.74
C LEU A 15 13.17 -13.27 -39.06
N GLN A 16 13.91 -12.34 -38.45
CA GLN A 16 14.98 -12.69 -37.53
C GLN A 16 14.33 -13.29 -36.29
N LYS A 17 14.36 -14.62 -36.22
CA LYS A 17 14.01 -15.41 -35.04
C LYS A 17 15.00 -15.02 -33.93
N ARG A 18 14.62 -14.10 -33.04
CA ARG A 18 15.40 -13.79 -31.82
C ARG A 18 15.52 -15.09 -31.01
N ARG A 19 16.76 -15.49 -30.71
CA ARG A 19 17.06 -16.63 -29.84
C ARG A 19 16.67 -16.26 -28.42
N GLU A 20 15.79 -17.05 -27.82
CA GLU A 20 15.61 -17.11 -26.37
C GLU A 20 16.96 -17.48 -25.74
N GLY A 21 17.61 -16.54 -25.05
CA GLY A 21 18.86 -16.81 -24.32
C GLY A 21 19.94 -15.71 -24.32
N GLU A 22 19.85 -14.68 -25.16
CA GLU A 22 20.70 -13.49 -25.00
C GLU A 22 20.02 -12.52 -24.04
N GLY A 23 20.38 -12.59 -22.75
CA GLY A 23 19.92 -11.63 -21.75
C GLY A 23 20.23 -10.20 -22.19
N ARG A 24 19.24 -9.29 -22.11
CA ARG A 24 19.46 -7.87 -22.35
C ARG A 24 20.59 -7.40 -21.42
N SER A 25 21.63 -6.79 -21.98
CA SER A 25 22.82 -6.38 -21.23
C SER A 25 22.55 -5.27 -20.20
N CYS A 26 21.41 -4.58 -20.33
CA CYS A 26 20.94 -3.55 -19.40
C CYS A 26 19.41 -3.48 -19.38
N VAL A 27 18.85 -3.02 -18.26
CA VAL A 27 17.41 -2.72 -18.09
C VAL A 27 17.20 -1.24 -18.38
N ARG A 28 16.36 -0.92 -19.37
CA ARG A 28 16.00 0.46 -19.71
C ARG A 28 14.81 0.89 -18.86
N TYR A 29 14.91 1.98 -18.11
CA TYR A 29 13.83 2.44 -17.24
C TYR A 29 13.32 3.84 -17.61
N LYS A 30 12.03 4.05 -17.36
CA LYS A 30 11.36 5.35 -17.37
C LYS A 30 10.88 5.69 -15.96
N CYS A 31 11.12 6.92 -15.53
CA CYS A 31 10.61 7.45 -14.27
C CYS A 31 10.47 8.97 -14.39
N VAL A 32 9.25 9.48 -14.22
CA VAL A 32 8.96 10.93 -14.29
C VAL A 32 9.13 11.59 -12.91
N LEU A 33 9.21 10.79 -11.84
CA LEU A 33 9.27 11.26 -10.47
C LEU A 33 10.69 11.69 -10.11
N THR A 34 10.84 12.87 -9.50
CA THR A 34 12.12 13.41 -9.02
C THR A 34 12.25 13.26 -7.50
N ASN A 35 12.29 12.01 -7.03
CA ASN A 35 12.42 11.68 -5.60
C ASN A 35 13.32 10.45 -5.40
N THR A 36 13.29 9.86 -4.20
CA THR A 36 14.07 8.66 -3.82
C THR A 36 13.98 7.51 -4.83
N ILE A 37 12.88 7.38 -5.57
CA ILE A 37 12.72 6.37 -6.64
C ILE A 37 13.76 6.58 -7.73
N GLN A 38 13.94 7.82 -8.19
CA GLN A 38 14.91 8.13 -9.23
C GLN A 38 16.34 7.88 -8.76
N ASP A 39 16.64 8.18 -7.49
CA ASP A 39 17.96 7.90 -6.91
C ASP A 39 18.27 6.39 -6.91
N VAL A 40 17.31 5.57 -6.49
CA VAL A 40 17.44 4.11 -6.46
C VAL A 40 17.64 3.55 -7.87
N LEU A 41 16.82 3.99 -8.83
CA LEU A 41 16.92 3.55 -10.22
C LEU A 41 18.26 3.94 -10.87
N ARG A 42 18.77 5.15 -10.59
CA ARG A 42 20.08 5.62 -11.08
C ARG A 42 21.25 4.88 -10.47
N GLN A 43 21.15 4.51 -9.19
CA GLN A 43 22.23 3.81 -8.48
C GLN A 43 22.22 2.29 -8.75
N ARG A 44 21.15 1.74 -9.34
CA ARG A 44 21.05 0.31 -9.62
C ARG A 44 21.96 -0.10 -10.79
N PRO A 45 22.94 -1.01 -10.59
CA PRO A 45 23.85 -1.41 -11.65
C PRO A 45 23.12 -2.06 -12.83
N GLY A 46 23.49 -1.68 -14.05
CA GLY A 46 22.90 -2.22 -15.28
C GLY A 46 21.54 -1.59 -15.65
N TRP A 47 21.09 -0.57 -14.94
CA TRP A 47 19.86 0.17 -15.26
C TRP A 47 20.19 1.51 -15.92
N VAL A 48 19.47 1.85 -16.99
CA VAL A 48 19.72 3.05 -17.81
C VAL A 48 18.42 3.85 -18.01
N GLU A 49 18.47 5.14 -17.69
CA GLU A 49 17.33 6.06 -17.85
C GLU A 49 17.07 6.35 -19.33
N VAL A 50 15.82 6.19 -19.77
CA VAL A 50 15.36 6.58 -21.12
C VAL A 50 14.67 7.94 -21.02
N LYS A 51 15.17 8.94 -21.77
CA LYS A 51 14.67 10.33 -21.73
C LYS A 51 13.67 10.69 -22.84
N ASP A 52 13.65 9.93 -23.94
CA ASP A 52 12.80 10.17 -25.12
C ASP A 52 11.69 9.09 -25.25
N ASP A 53 10.95 9.08 -26.36
CA ASP A 53 9.97 8.03 -26.73
C ASP A 53 10.62 6.68 -27.10
N GLY A 54 11.81 6.42 -26.57
CA GLY A 54 12.52 5.16 -26.75
C GLY A 54 11.82 4.00 -26.04
N GLU A 55 12.08 2.79 -26.53
CA GLU A 55 11.66 1.57 -25.86
C GLU A 55 12.23 1.47 -24.44
N TRP A 56 11.40 1.03 -23.51
CA TRP A 56 11.72 0.85 -22.10
C TRP A 56 11.27 -0.54 -21.63
N ASP A 57 11.93 -1.05 -20.60
CA ASP A 57 11.69 -2.36 -20.01
C ASP A 57 10.98 -2.23 -18.64
N PHE A 58 11.19 -1.11 -17.95
CA PHE A 58 10.58 -0.82 -16.66
C PHE A 58 10.06 0.61 -16.60
N ASN A 59 8.85 0.82 -16.08
CA ASN A 59 8.32 2.17 -15.87
C ASN A 59 7.78 2.33 -14.45
N TRP A 60 8.46 3.18 -13.67
CA TRP A 60 7.92 3.68 -12.42
C TRP A 60 7.14 4.97 -12.69
N CYS A 61 5.84 4.81 -12.91
CA CYS A 61 4.95 5.90 -13.29
C CYS A 61 4.07 6.35 -12.13
N ASP A 62 3.41 7.50 -12.27
CA ASP A 62 2.29 7.86 -11.40
C ASP A 62 0.97 7.27 -11.95
N VAL A 63 -0.09 7.39 -11.14
CA VAL A 63 -1.43 6.90 -11.48
C VAL A 63 -2.05 7.66 -12.66
N SER A 64 -1.69 8.92 -12.88
CA SER A 64 -2.20 9.71 -14.01
C SER A 64 -1.65 9.17 -15.32
N TRP A 65 -0.34 8.93 -15.37
CA TRP A 65 0.32 8.30 -16.52
C TRP A 65 -0.29 6.94 -16.85
N LEU A 66 -0.54 6.10 -15.84
CA LEU A 66 -1.16 4.79 -16.04
C LEU A 66 -2.51 4.92 -16.75
N ARG A 67 -3.38 5.83 -16.29
CA ARG A 67 -4.72 6.04 -16.87
C ARG A 67 -4.68 6.50 -18.31
N GLU A 68 -3.70 7.33 -18.66
CA GLU A 68 -3.60 7.92 -19.99
C GLU A 68 -2.93 7.00 -21.00
N ASN A 69 -2.05 6.07 -20.58
CA ASN A 69 -1.17 5.36 -21.49
C ASN A 69 -1.35 3.84 -21.51
N PHE A 70 -1.84 3.23 -20.42
CA PHE A 70 -1.84 1.77 -20.28
C PHE A 70 -2.68 1.07 -21.36
N ASP A 71 -3.89 1.57 -21.62
CA ASP A 71 -4.82 0.97 -22.58
C ASP A 71 -4.45 1.23 -24.06
N HIS A 72 -3.49 2.13 -24.30
CA HIS A 72 -3.07 2.54 -25.64
C HIS A 72 -1.67 2.00 -26.01
N SER A 73 -1.02 1.28 -25.11
CA SER A 73 0.35 0.80 -25.29
C SER A 73 0.39 -0.72 -25.42
N TYR A 74 1.01 -1.23 -26.48
CA TYR A 74 1.41 -2.64 -26.53
C TYR A 74 2.68 -2.82 -25.70
N MET A 75 2.69 -3.80 -24.80
CA MET A 75 3.82 -4.09 -23.91
C MET A 75 4.37 -5.48 -24.19
N GLU A 76 5.69 -5.58 -24.34
CA GLU A 76 6.37 -6.87 -24.41
C GLU A 76 6.30 -7.60 -23.06
N GLU A 77 6.42 -8.92 -23.08
CA GLU A 77 6.22 -9.78 -21.89
C GLU A 77 7.13 -9.47 -20.70
N HIS A 78 8.35 -9.01 -20.95
CA HIS A 78 9.31 -8.68 -19.90
C HIS A 78 9.01 -7.33 -19.23
N VAL A 79 8.14 -6.50 -19.82
CA VAL A 79 7.89 -5.14 -19.34
C VAL A 79 7.24 -5.15 -17.96
N ARG A 80 7.65 -4.23 -17.07
CA ARG A 80 7.02 -4.06 -15.75
C ARG A 80 6.64 -2.61 -15.45
N ILE A 81 5.51 -2.44 -14.76
CA ILE A 81 4.91 -1.16 -14.35
C ILE A 81 4.42 -1.28 -12.90
N CYS A 82 4.57 -0.20 -12.11
CA CYS A 82 4.31 -0.18 -10.68
C CYS A 82 2.85 0.03 -10.25
N HIS A 83 1.87 -0.20 -11.13
CA HIS A 83 0.44 -0.08 -10.79
C HIS A 83 -0.43 -1.13 -11.49
N PHE A 84 -1.44 -1.65 -10.77
CA PHE A 84 -2.56 -2.38 -11.38
C PHE A 84 -3.64 -1.41 -11.91
N ARG A 85 -4.24 -1.73 -13.05
CA ARG A 85 -5.20 -0.85 -13.75
C ARG A 85 -6.33 -0.33 -12.87
N ASN A 86 -6.94 -1.20 -12.06
CA ASN A 86 -8.02 -0.85 -11.14
C ASN A 86 -7.59 -0.96 -9.67
N HIS A 87 -6.34 -0.59 -9.34
CA HIS A 87 -5.82 -0.49 -7.97
C HIS A 87 -6.75 0.28 -7.00
N TYR A 88 -7.60 1.16 -7.54
CA TYR A 88 -8.58 1.94 -6.80
C TYR A 88 -9.67 1.09 -6.11
N GLU A 89 -9.84 -0.19 -6.48
CA GLU A 89 -10.74 -1.13 -5.77
C GLU A 89 -10.32 -1.37 -4.32
N LEU A 90 -9.01 -1.31 -4.04
CA LEU A 90 -8.45 -1.42 -2.70
C LEU A 90 -8.15 -0.05 -2.07
N THR A 91 -7.85 0.96 -2.89
CA THR A 91 -7.26 2.23 -2.40
C THR A 91 -8.25 3.39 -2.33
N ARG A 92 -9.38 3.36 -3.04
CA ARG A 92 -10.47 4.33 -2.82
C ARG A 92 -11.28 3.92 -1.60
N LYS A 93 -11.53 4.88 -0.71
CA LYS A 93 -12.14 4.63 0.61
C LYS A 93 -13.50 3.93 0.53
N ASN A 94 -14.38 4.35 -0.39
CA ASN A 94 -15.69 3.75 -0.60
C ASN A 94 -15.59 2.32 -1.17
N LEU A 95 -14.76 2.10 -2.19
CA LEU A 95 -14.59 0.79 -2.84
C LEU A 95 -13.91 -0.22 -1.91
N MET A 96 -12.90 0.20 -1.16
CA MET A 96 -12.25 -0.62 -0.13
C MET A 96 -13.29 -1.15 0.86
N VAL A 97 -14.11 -0.25 1.43
CA VAL A 97 -15.16 -0.62 2.39
C VAL A 97 -16.22 -1.51 1.76
N LYS A 98 -16.63 -1.21 0.52
CA LYS A 98 -17.60 -2.04 -0.23
C LYS A 98 -17.07 -3.46 -0.44
N ASN A 99 -15.81 -3.60 -0.84
CA ASN A 99 -15.16 -4.89 -1.08
C ASN A 99 -14.96 -5.66 0.23
N LEU A 100 -14.55 -5.01 1.31
CA LEU A 100 -14.45 -5.61 2.65
C LEU A 100 -15.82 -6.07 3.20
N LYS A 101 -16.87 -5.24 3.08
CA LYS A 101 -18.25 -5.60 3.45
C LYS A 101 -18.73 -6.82 2.67
N ARG A 102 -18.45 -6.88 1.36
CA ARG A 102 -18.80 -8.04 0.51
C ARG A 102 -18.05 -9.30 0.96
N TYR A 103 -16.75 -9.18 1.19
CA TYR A 103 -15.90 -10.30 1.62
C TYR A 103 -16.32 -10.84 2.99
N ARG A 104 -16.62 -9.97 3.96
CA ARG A 104 -17.16 -10.37 5.27
C ARG A 104 -18.46 -11.17 5.13
N LYS A 105 -19.41 -10.71 4.31
CA LYS A 105 -20.67 -11.44 4.05
C LYS A 105 -20.44 -12.79 3.38
N MET A 106 -19.46 -12.88 2.50
CA MET A 106 -19.08 -14.15 1.86
C MET A 106 -18.52 -15.13 2.91
N LEU A 107 -17.57 -14.69 3.73
CA LEU A 107 -17.02 -15.50 4.83
C LEU A 107 -18.09 -15.94 5.83
N GLU A 108 -19.05 -15.07 6.15
CA GLU A 108 -20.15 -15.41 7.05
C GLU A 108 -21.00 -16.56 6.51
N ARG A 109 -21.18 -16.64 5.18
CA ARG A 109 -21.91 -17.73 4.52
C ARG A 109 -21.10 -19.01 4.38
N GLU A 110 -19.78 -18.91 4.17
CA GLU A 110 -18.91 -20.05 3.88
C GLU A 110 -18.29 -20.69 5.14
N ALA A 111 -17.86 -19.87 6.10
CA ALA A 111 -17.11 -20.28 7.30
C ALA A 111 -17.80 -19.86 8.62
N GLY A 112 -18.94 -19.18 8.56
CA GLY A 112 -19.74 -18.80 9.71
C GLY A 112 -19.35 -17.47 10.37
N PRO A 113 -20.11 -17.05 11.40
CA PRO A 113 -20.02 -15.71 11.97
C PRO A 113 -18.70 -15.45 12.73
N LEU A 114 -18.09 -16.48 13.33
CA LEU A 114 -16.83 -16.36 14.06
C LEU A 114 -15.65 -16.02 13.13
N GLU A 115 -15.62 -16.60 11.94
CA GLU A 115 -14.56 -16.30 10.97
C GLU A 115 -14.79 -14.95 10.30
N ALA A 116 -16.05 -14.56 10.11
CA ALA A 116 -16.43 -13.25 9.60
C ALA A 116 -16.13 -12.11 10.59
N SER A 117 -16.23 -12.33 11.90
CA SER A 117 -15.94 -11.29 12.91
C SER A 117 -14.47 -10.88 12.94
N LYS A 118 -13.56 -11.77 12.54
CA LYS A 118 -12.14 -11.43 12.29
C LYS A 118 -11.95 -10.44 11.12
N CYS A 119 -13.01 -10.06 10.39
CA CYS A 119 -13.00 -8.93 9.44
C CYS A 119 -13.42 -7.60 10.08
N ASP A 120 -13.76 -7.55 11.37
CA ASP A 120 -14.21 -6.34 12.07
C ASP A 120 -13.02 -5.44 12.48
N PHE A 121 -12.06 -5.28 11.57
CA PHE A 121 -10.83 -4.47 11.72
C PHE A 121 -10.91 -3.13 10.98
N PHE A 122 -12.05 -2.75 10.41
CA PHE A 122 -12.26 -1.44 9.80
C PHE A 122 -13.46 -0.74 10.46
N PRO A 123 -13.40 0.58 10.73
CA PRO A 123 -14.50 1.25 11.41
C PRO A 123 -15.77 1.27 10.56
N ARG A 124 -16.94 1.31 11.22
CA ARG A 124 -18.24 1.43 10.53
C ARG A 124 -18.20 2.64 9.61
N THR A 125 -18.43 2.39 8.32
CA THR A 125 -18.26 3.39 7.26
C THR A 125 -19.43 3.33 6.28
N PHE A 126 -19.92 4.51 5.90
CA PHE A 126 -21.03 4.70 4.98
C PHE A 126 -20.63 5.68 3.88
N GLU A 127 -20.93 5.36 2.63
CA GLU A 127 -20.76 6.27 1.49
C GLU A 127 -21.95 7.23 1.41
N LEU A 128 -21.68 8.53 1.27
CA LEU A 128 -22.69 9.57 1.12
C LEU A 128 -22.62 10.16 -0.29
N PRO A 129 -23.77 10.40 -0.94
CA PRO A 129 -25.14 10.33 -0.39
C PRO A 129 -25.82 8.93 -0.43
N SER A 130 -25.21 7.92 -1.05
CA SER A 130 -25.84 6.63 -1.37
C SER A 130 -26.36 5.84 -0.16
N GLU A 131 -25.63 5.85 0.96
CA GLU A 131 -25.98 5.15 2.21
C GLU A 131 -26.47 6.12 3.31
N TYR A 132 -26.96 7.32 2.96
CA TYR A 132 -27.35 8.36 3.94
C TYR A 132 -28.38 7.87 4.97
N HIS A 133 -29.42 7.16 4.53
CA HIS A 133 -30.45 6.64 5.44
C HIS A 133 -29.88 5.62 6.43
N LEU A 134 -29.05 4.68 5.95
CA LEU A 134 -28.37 3.70 6.80
C LEU A 134 -27.43 4.37 7.80
N PHE A 135 -26.70 5.39 7.36
CA PHE A 135 -25.85 6.21 8.21
C PHE A 135 -26.67 6.90 9.32
N VAL A 136 -27.79 7.55 8.99
CA VAL A 136 -28.62 8.27 9.97
C VAL A 136 -29.22 7.32 11.01
N GLU A 137 -29.66 6.14 10.60
CA GLU A 137 -30.13 5.11 11.54
C GLU A 137 -29.04 4.68 12.52
N GLU A 138 -27.84 4.41 12.01
CA GLU A 138 -26.70 4.02 12.83
C GLU A 138 -26.23 5.15 13.76
N PHE A 139 -26.21 6.39 13.25
CA PHE A 139 -25.86 7.58 14.01
C PHE A 139 -26.82 7.81 15.18
N LYS A 140 -28.12 7.58 14.97
CA LYS A 140 -29.15 7.69 16.04
C LYS A 140 -29.02 6.61 17.10
N LYS A 141 -28.61 5.39 16.73
CA LYS A 141 -28.36 4.28 17.69
C LYS A 141 -27.15 4.54 18.58
N THR A 142 -26.18 5.29 18.07
CA THR A 142 -24.89 5.55 18.73
C THR A 142 -24.80 7.01 19.19
N ALA A 143 -25.84 7.52 19.85
CA ALA A 143 -25.94 8.92 20.27
C ALA A 143 -24.70 9.38 21.07
N GLY A 144 -24.15 10.54 20.70
CA GLY A 144 -22.94 11.11 21.31
C GLY A 144 -21.62 10.64 20.71
N SER A 145 -21.65 9.67 19.79
CA SER A 145 -20.47 9.20 19.07
C SER A 145 -19.90 10.27 18.13
N THR A 146 -18.58 10.34 18.07
CA THR A 146 -17.82 11.15 17.12
C THR A 146 -17.65 10.41 15.80
N TRP A 147 -17.85 11.12 14.72
CA TRP A 147 -17.69 10.62 13.35
C TRP A 147 -16.71 11.49 12.60
N ILE A 148 -16.08 10.92 11.57
CA ILE A 148 -15.13 11.59 10.70
C ILE A 148 -15.63 11.51 9.26
N MET A 149 -15.74 12.66 8.61
CA MET A 149 -16.11 12.77 7.22
C MET A 149 -14.84 12.90 6.37
N LYS A 150 -14.73 12.11 5.30
CA LYS A 150 -13.55 12.11 4.43
C LYS A 150 -13.98 12.11 2.96
N PRO A 151 -13.37 12.91 2.07
CA PRO A 151 -13.64 12.80 0.64
C PRO A 151 -13.17 11.43 0.12
N VAL A 152 -13.94 10.84 -0.81
CA VAL A 152 -13.67 9.48 -1.32
C VAL A 152 -12.32 9.36 -2.03
N ALA A 153 -11.98 10.37 -2.85
CA ALA A 153 -10.83 10.32 -3.75
C ALA A 153 -9.66 11.24 -3.34
N ARG A 154 -9.78 11.98 -2.23
CA ARG A 154 -8.70 12.85 -1.73
C ARG A 154 -7.81 12.15 -0.71
N SER A 155 -6.60 12.67 -0.57
CA SER A 155 -5.57 12.24 0.37
C SER A 155 -5.00 13.43 1.14
N GLN A 156 -3.97 13.19 1.98
CA GLN A 156 -3.25 14.24 2.73
C GLN A 156 -4.06 14.99 3.80
N GLY A 157 -5.20 14.47 4.22
CA GLY A 157 -6.04 15.11 5.25
C GLY A 157 -6.95 16.24 4.73
N LYS A 158 -6.91 16.56 3.44
CA LYS A 158 -7.69 17.66 2.86
C LYS A 158 -9.19 17.34 2.82
N GLY A 159 -10.02 18.25 3.33
CA GLY A 159 -11.48 18.11 3.36
C GLY A 159 -11.99 17.16 4.44
N ILE A 160 -11.14 16.78 5.39
CA ILE A 160 -11.54 15.95 6.53
C ILE A 160 -12.07 16.84 7.66
N PHE A 161 -13.19 16.46 8.25
CA PHE A 161 -13.71 17.10 9.46
C PHE A 161 -14.36 16.07 10.39
N LEU A 162 -14.38 16.37 11.68
CA LEU A 162 -15.04 15.56 12.69
C LEU A 162 -16.38 16.21 13.05
N PHE A 163 -17.35 15.39 13.43
CA PHE A 163 -18.67 15.87 13.85
C PHE A 163 -19.30 14.96 14.89
N ARG A 164 -20.21 15.54 15.70
CA ARG A 164 -21.00 14.82 16.71
C ARG A 164 -22.51 15.06 16.57
N LYS A 165 -22.92 15.99 15.73
CA LYS A 165 -24.33 16.28 15.44
C LYS A 165 -24.56 16.25 13.93
N LEU A 166 -25.71 15.76 13.50
CA LEU A 166 -26.10 15.79 12.08
C LEU A 166 -26.19 17.22 11.53
N LYS A 167 -26.45 18.21 12.41
CA LYS A 167 -26.47 19.62 12.03
C LYS A 167 -25.11 20.08 11.49
N ASP A 168 -24.01 19.58 12.04
CA ASP A 168 -22.65 19.93 11.64
C ASP A 168 -22.41 19.59 10.15
N ILE A 169 -22.98 18.48 9.65
CA ILE A 169 -22.93 18.10 8.22
C ILE A 169 -23.69 19.09 7.35
N MET A 170 -24.87 19.53 7.80
CA MET A 170 -25.71 20.47 7.06
C MET A 170 -25.07 21.86 6.98
N ASP A 171 -24.47 22.32 8.08
CA ASP A 171 -23.80 23.60 8.16
C ASP A 171 -22.54 23.59 7.28
N TRP A 172 -21.75 22.51 7.32
CA TRP A 172 -20.60 22.33 6.43
C TRP A 172 -20.97 22.37 4.93
N LYS A 173 -22.10 21.74 4.55
CA LYS A 173 -22.59 21.78 3.15
C LYS A 173 -22.95 23.20 2.71
N LYS A 174 -23.46 24.05 3.62
CA LYS A 174 -23.80 25.45 3.34
C LYS A 174 -22.55 26.32 3.21
N ASP A 175 -21.55 26.09 4.04
CA ASP A 175 -20.27 26.83 3.96
C ASP A 175 -19.49 26.45 2.69
N GLY A 176 -19.51 25.17 2.29
CA GLY A 176 -18.96 24.71 1.01
C GLY A 176 -19.61 25.39 -0.20
N SER A 177 -20.95 25.52 -0.20
CA SER A 177 -21.67 26.17 -1.29
C SER A 177 -21.35 27.67 -1.46
N ARG A 178 -20.85 28.34 -0.42
CA ARG A 178 -20.38 29.75 -0.50
C ARG A 178 -18.97 29.90 -1.08
N ALA A 179 -18.15 28.86 -1.00
CA ALA A 179 -16.79 28.84 -1.54
C ALA A 179 -16.72 28.26 -2.97
N GLU A 180 -17.80 27.60 -3.43
CA GLU A 180 -17.85 26.85 -4.69
C GLU A 180 -18.49 27.61 -5.87
N GLU A 181 -18.86 28.88 -5.74
CA GLU A 181 -19.36 29.73 -6.85
C GLU A 181 -18.35 29.93 -8.01
N GLN A 182 -17.15 29.32 -7.96
CA GLN A 182 -16.13 29.36 -9.01
C GLN A 182 -15.72 27.98 -9.56
N ARG A 183 -16.41 26.87 -9.25
CA ARG A 183 -16.04 25.54 -9.78
C ARG A 183 -17.18 24.93 -10.60
N ASP A 184 -16.83 24.46 -11.80
CA ASP A 184 -17.72 23.83 -12.78
C ASP A 184 -18.76 22.87 -12.16
N GLU A 185 -20.02 23.05 -12.58
CA GLU A 185 -21.26 22.50 -12.00
C GLU A 185 -21.48 20.97 -12.05
N THR A 186 -20.48 20.12 -12.30
CA THR A 186 -20.77 18.75 -12.78
C THR A 186 -20.39 17.54 -11.91
N GLN A 187 -19.83 17.68 -10.71
CA GLN A 187 -19.66 16.51 -9.83
C GLN A 187 -19.99 16.78 -8.35
N VAL A 188 -21.06 16.15 -7.88
CA VAL A 188 -21.34 16.01 -6.44
C VAL A 188 -20.20 15.19 -5.82
N GLU A 189 -19.32 15.85 -5.08
CA GLU A 189 -18.20 15.18 -4.43
C GLU A 189 -18.73 14.15 -3.41
N SER A 190 -18.35 12.88 -3.58
CA SER A 190 -18.77 11.80 -2.69
C SER A 190 -17.87 11.74 -1.46
N TYR A 191 -18.49 11.49 -0.31
CA TYR A 191 -17.82 11.41 0.99
C TYR A 191 -18.04 10.06 1.65
N VAL A 192 -17.15 9.69 2.57
CA VAL A 192 -17.39 8.59 3.51
C VAL A 192 -17.57 9.14 4.92
N ALA A 193 -18.67 8.78 5.57
CA ALA A 193 -18.90 8.99 6.98
C ALA A 193 -18.43 7.74 7.73
N GLN A 194 -17.41 7.88 8.56
CA GLN A 194 -16.77 6.78 9.26
C GLN A 194 -16.81 7.02 10.78
N ARG A 195 -17.06 5.98 11.58
CA ARG A 195 -16.97 6.08 13.04
C ARG A 195 -15.54 6.45 13.43
N TYR A 196 -15.38 7.51 14.21
CA TYR A 196 -14.07 7.93 14.70
C TYR A 196 -13.64 7.06 15.88
N ILE A 197 -12.37 6.65 15.90
CA ILE A 197 -11.77 5.89 17.00
C ILE A 197 -11.42 6.88 18.12
N GLU A 198 -12.26 6.91 19.15
CA GLU A 198 -12.20 7.90 20.23
C GLU A 198 -11.11 7.62 21.26
N ASN A 199 -10.77 6.34 21.46
CA ASN A 199 -9.75 5.90 22.41
C ASN A 199 -8.57 5.26 21.65
N PRO A 200 -7.78 6.03 20.89
CA PRO A 200 -6.57 5.50 20.26
C PRO A 200 -5.52 5.13 21.32
N TYR A 201 -4.65 4.17 21.01
CA TYR A 201 -3.45 3.93 21.82
C TYR A 201 -2.55 5.16 21.75
N LEU A 202 -2.07 5.64 22.90
CA LEU A 202 -1.27 6.86 23.00
C LEU A 202 0.12 6.55 23.54
N ILE A 203 1.13 7.20 22.98
CA ILE A 203 2.50 7.18 23.52
C ILE A 203 2.87 8.60 23.89
N GLY A 204 3.22 8.82 25.16
CA GLY A 204 3.47 10.18 25.69
C GLY A 204 2.25 11.11 25.54
N GLY A 205 1.03 10.56 25.54
CA GLY A 205 -0.22 11.29 25.35
C GLY A 205 -0.48 11.74 23.91
N ARG A 206 0.29 11.25 22.92
CA ARG A 206 0.13 11.62 21.50
C ARG A 206 -0.44 10.46 20.69
N LYS A 207 -1.37 10.80 19.78
CA LYS A 207 -1.94 9.87 18.82
C LYS A 207 -0.92 9.58 17.72
N PHE A 208 -0.88 8.34 17.24
CA PHE A 208 -0.07 7.97 16.08
C PHE A 208 -0.79 6.96 15.20
N ASP A 209 -0.39 6.87 13.94
CA ASP A 209 -0.79 5.80 13.03
C ASP A 209 0.46 5.07 12.49
N LEU A 210 0.29 3.85 12.02
CA LEU A 210 1.35 3.03 11.41
C LEU A 210 1.28 3.13 9.90
N ARG A 211 2.40 3.45 9.27
CA ARG A 211 2.64 3.23 7.84
C ARG A 211 3.40 1.92 7.66
N VAL A 212 2.78 0.96 6.98
CA VAL A 212 3.37 -0.33 6.62
C VAL A 212 3.32 -0.52 5.10
N TYR A 213 4.31 -1.23 4.54
CA TYR A 213 4.44 -1.41 3.10
C TYR A 213 4.17 -2.87 2.69
N VAL A 214 3.28 -3.05 1.72
CA VAL A 214 2.89 -4.36 1.19
C VAL A 214 3.06 -4.33 -0.32
N LEU A 215 3.88 -5.23 -0.86
CA LEU A 215 4.13 -5.37 -2.30
C LEU A 215 3.30 -6.53 -2.84
N VAL A 216 2.48 -6.28 -3.86
CA VAL A 216 1.74 -7.31 -4.58
C VAL A 216 2.33 -7.44 -5.99
N THR A 217 2.83 -8.61 -6.32
CA THR A 217 3.43 -8.88 -7.64
C THR A 217 2.47 -9.58 -8.60
N SER A 218 1.35 -10.11 -8.08
CA SER A 218 0.31 -10.76 -8.88
C SER A 218 -0.95 -10.92 -8.03
N TYR A 219 -2.11 -10.81 -8.65
CA TYR A 219 -3.41 -11.16 -8.09
C TYR A 219 -3.94 -12.52 -8.59
N ILE A 220 -3.40 -13.04 -9.70
CA ILE A 220 -3.79 -14.34 -10.27
C ILE A 220 -2.53 -15.13 -10.71
N PRO A 221 -2.01 -16.05 -9.86
CA PRO A 221 -2.40 -16.25 -8.46
C PRO A 221 -1.97 -15.09 -7.56
N LEU A 222 -2.61 -14.92 -6.39
CA LEU A 222 -2.23 -13.87 -5.45
C LEU A 222 -0.82 -14.14 -4.93
N LYS A 223 0.10 -13.18 -5.09
CA LYS A 223 1.44 -13.20 -4.49
C LYS A 223 1.73 -11.85 -3.84
N ALA A 224 1.92 -11.88 -2.53
CA ALA A 224 2.03 -10.68 -1.72
C ALA A 224 3.15 -10.79 -0.67
N TRP A 225 3.84 -9.68 -0.48
CA TRP A 225 5.04 -9.55 0.34
C TRP A 225 4.86 -8.42 1.34
N LEU A 226 5.25 -8.64 2.58
CA LEU A 226 5.24 -7.64 3.64
C LEU A 226 6.65 -7.09 3.83
N TYR A 227 6.82 -5.78 3.79
CA TYR A 227 8.10 -5.18 4.19
C TYR A 227 8.22 -5.19 5.71
N ARG A 228 9.35 -5.66 6.22
CA ARG A 228 9.61 -5.79 7.67
C ARG A 228 9.67 -4.49 8.43
N ASP A 229 9.90 -3.40 7.72
CA ASP A 229 10.00 -2.08 8.32
C ASP A 229 8.89 -1.16 7.86
N GLY A 230 8.74 -0.07 8.59
CA GLY A 230 7.72 0.94 8.42
C GLY A 230 7.94 2.02 9.45
N PHE A 231 6.92 2.84 9.71
CA PHE A 231 7.05 3.84 10.76
C PHE A 231 5.71 4.21 11.38
N ALA A 232 5.74 4.50 12.67
CA ALA A 232 4.66 5.17 13.38
C ALA A 232 4.79 6.68 13.18
N ARG A 233 3.72 7.36 12.75
CA ARG A 233 3.65 8.82 12.62
C ARG A 233 2.87 9.42 13.77
N PHE A 234 3.51 10.26 14.55
CA PHE A 234 2.89 10.92 15.70
C PHE A 234 2.26 12.27 15.31
N SER A 235 1.16 12.59 15.99
CA SER A 235 0.65 13.96 16.09
C SER A 235 1.65 14.85 16.83
N SER A 236 1.73 16.13 16.47
CA SER A 236 2.58 17.11 17.17
C SER A 236 2.04 17.41 18.57
N THR A 237 0.71 17.49 18.70
CA THR A 237 0.00 17.85 19.93
C THR A 237 -0.51 16.62 20.69
N ARG A 238 -0.77 16.80 21.99
CA ARG A 238 -1.37 15.75 22.82
C ARG A 238 -2.82 15.51 22.40
N PHE A 239 -3.23 14.25 22.43
CA PHE A 239 -4.56 13.83 22.06
C PHE A 239 -5.62 14.35 23.05
N SER A 240 -6.66 14.98 22.54
CA SER A 240 -7.84 15.40 23.31
C SER A 240 -9.08 15.37 22.44
N LEU A 241 -10.22 15.01 23.01
CA LEU A 241 -11.54 15.08 22.37
C LEU A 241 -12.33 16.35 22.74
N SER A 242 -11.69 17.29 23.43
CA SER A 242 -12.31 18.55 23.87
C SER A 242 -12.55 19.53 22.71
N SER A 243 -11.67 19.55 21.72
CA SER A 243 -11.75 20.40 20.52
C SER A 243 -11.67 19.54 19.26
N LEU A 244 -12.81 19.34 18.58
CA LEU A 244 -12.88 18.55 17.34
C LEU A 244 -12.35 19.31 16.11
N ASP A 245 -12.29 20.64 16.21
CA ASP A 245 -11.87 21.51 15.12
C ASP A 245 -10.34 21.58 14.99
N ASP A 246 -9.61 21.15 16.03
CA ASP A 246 -8.15 21.09 16.00
C ASP A 246 -7.68 19.86 15.19
N GLN A 247 -7.47 20.08 13.90
CA GLN A 247 -6.99 19.06 12.98
C GLN A 247 -5.61 18.50 13.37
N TYR A 248 -4.77 19.27 14.09
CA TYR A 248 -3.42 18.84 14.47
C TYR A 248 -3.43 17.75 15.54
N VAL A 249 -4.48 17.73 16.37
CA VAL A 249 -4.72 16.70 17.40
C VAL A 249 -5.22 15.39 16.77
N HIS A 250 -6.02 15.51 15.70
CA HIS A 250 -6.81 14.40 15.16
C HIS A 250 -6.20 13.74 13.92
N LEU A 251 -5.41 14.47 13.12
CA LEU A 251 -4.82 14.00 11.86
C LEU A 251 -3.31 13.90 11.99
N THR A 252 -2.76 12.71 11.78
CA THR A 252 -1.32 12.41 11.91
C THR A 252 -0.53 12.60 10.59
N ASN A 253 -1.21 12.98 9.50
CA ASN A 253 -0.59 13.18 8.20
C ASN A 253 0.45 14.30 8.24
N VAL A 254 1.67 14.01 7.77
CA VAL A 254 2.78 14.99 7.69
C VAL A 254 2.37 16.28 6.95
N ALA A 255 1.52 16.18 5.91
CA ALA A 255 1.05 17.35 5.16
C ALA A 255 0.23 18.33 6.02
N VAL A 256 -0.51 17.84 7.01
CA VAL A 256 -1.23 18.66 7.98
C VAL A 256 -0.27 19.11 9.07
N GLN A 257 0.53 18.20 9.62
CA GLN A 257 1.43 18.51 10.73
C GLN A 257 2.49 19.58 10.39
N LYS A 258 2.94 19.65 9.13
CA LYS A 258 3.86 20.69 8.64
C LYS A 258 3.31 22.11 8.72
N THR A 259 2.00 22.30 8.76
CA THR A 259 1.39 23.62 8.87
C THR A 259 1.16 24.04 10.32
N ALA A 260 1.48 23.17 11.30
CA ALA A 260 1.35 23.49 12.70
C ALA A 260 2.35 24.59 13.11
N PRO A 261 1.97 25.56 13.96
CA PRO A 261 2.85 26.67 14.37
C PRO A 261 4.16 26.20 15.01
N ASP A 262 4.10 25.10 15.75
CA ASP A 262 5.23 24.52 16.50
C ASP A 262 5.86 23.31 15.77
N TYR A 263 5.67 23.20 14.45
CA TYR A 263 6.26 22.10 13.69
C TYR A 263 7.78 22.21 13.69
N ASP A 264 8.41 21.22 14.29
CA ASP A 264 9.86 21.08 14.32
C ASP A 264 10.25 19.85 13.49
N PRO A 265 10.92 20.02 12.34
CA PRO A 265 11.41 18.92 11.51
C PRO A 265 12.38 18.01 12.27
N GLU A 266 13.15 18.54 13.22
CA GLU A 266 14.18 17.81 13.97
C GLU A 266 13.60 17.02 15.15
N LYS A 267 12.44 17.42 15.69
CA LYS A 267 11.76 16.66 16.76
C LYS A 267 11.23 15.30 16.33
N GLY A 268 11.32 14.95 15.05
CA GLY A 268 11.16 13.58 14.56
C GLY A 268 9.92 12.89 15.12
N CYS A 269 8.72 13.29 14.70
CA CYS A 269 7.46 12.63 15.06
C CYS A 269 7.29 11.27 14.34
N LYS A 270 8.38 10.53 14.11
CA LYS A 270 8.39 9.22 13.47
C LYS A 270 9.21 8.25 14.31
N TRP A 271 8.62 7.10 14.65
CA TRP A 271 9.38 5.96 15.15
C TRP A 271 9.45 4.90 14.07
N GLN A 272 10.63 4.31 13.89
CA GLN A 272 10.77 3.12 13.05
C GLN A 272 9.95 1.97 13.64
N MET A 273 9.46 1.07 12.80
CA MET A 273 8.60 -0.03 13.25
C MET A 273 9.29 -0.89 14.31
N GLN A 274 10.59 -1.12 14.15
CA GLN A 274 11.38 -1.87 15.14
C GLN A 274 11.42 -1.19 16.51
N GLN A 275 11.55 0.14 16.53
CA GLN A 275 11.54 0.92 17.78
C GLN A 275 10.16 0.83 18.45
N LEU A 276 9.08 0.93 17.68
CA LEU A 276 7.73 0.76 18.20
C LEU A 276 7.51 -0.64 18.78
N ARG A 277 7.88 -1.70 18.05
CA ARG A 277 7.72 -3.08 18.53
C ARG A 277 8.46 -3.30 19.84
N ARG A 278 9.71 -2.84 19.95
CA ARG A 278 10.49 -2.90 21.21
C ARG A 278 9.81 -2.15 22.35
N TYR A 279 9.27 -0.96 22.10
CA TYR A 279 8.54 -0.20 23.11
C TYR A 279 7.28 -0.96 23.57
N LEU A 280 6.48 -1.48 22.64
CA LEU A 280 5.28 -2.24 22.97
C LEU A 280 5.61 -3.50 23.78
N THR A 281 6.67 -4.23 23.41
CA THR A 281 7.13 -5.42 24.16
C THR A 281 7.67 -5.08 25.55
N ALA A 282 8.18 -3.87 25.75
CA ALA A 282 8.64 -3.42 27.07
C ALA A 282 7.47 -2.98 27.98
N VAL A 283 6.38 -2.49 27.40
CA VAL A 283 5.22 -1.95 28.14
C VAL A 283 4.12 -3.00 28.34
N HIS A 284 3.99 -3.95 27.42
CA HIS A 284 2.97 -5.00 27.43
C HIS A 284 3.60 -6.39 27.49
N SER A 285 2.78 -7.43 27.69
CA SER A 285 3.28 -8.81 27.63
C SER A 285 3.74 -9.16 26.21
N SER A 286 4.73 -10.06 26.10
CA SER A 286 5.20 -10.53 24.79
C SER A 286 4.07 -11.16 23.98
N GLU A 287 3.17 -11.90 24.63
CA GLU A 287 2.02 -12.55 24.00
C GLU A 287 1.04 -11.52 23.40
N ALA A 288 0.68 -10.46 24.14
CA ALA A 288 -0.21 -9.42 23.63
C ALA A 288 0.38 -8.70 22.41
N VAL A 289 1.71 -8.51 22.38
CA VAL A 289 2.38 -7.91 21.22
C VAL A 289 2.41 -8.87 20.04
N GLU A 290 2.71 -10.16 20.23
CA GLU A 290 2.62 -11.14 19.14
C GLU A 290 1.20 -11.24 18.57
N ASP A 291 0.18 -11.22 19.43
CA ASP A 291 -1.23 -11.21 19.03
C ASP A 291 -1.58 -9.96 18.21
N LEU A 292 -1.15 -8.77 18.64
CA LEU A 292 -1.33 -7.53 17.90
C LEU A 292 -0.71 -7.62 16.49
N PHE A 293 0.53 -8.08 16.37
CA PHE A 293 1.18 -8.17 15.05
C PHE A 293 0.53 -9.24 14.17
N ARG A 294 0.04 -10.34 14.75
CA ARG A 294 -0.75 -11.34 14.03
C ARG A 294 -2.09 -10.77 13.53
N ASP A 295 -2.75 -9.94 14.32
CA ASP A 295 -3.98 -9.25 13.90
C ASP A 295 -3.71 -8.23 12.79
N ILE A 296 -2.56 -7.54 12.82
CA ILE A 296 -2.11 -6.66 11.73
C ILE A 296 -1.90 -7.47 10.43
N ASP A 297 -1.29 -8.65 10.50
CA ASP A 297 -1.10 -9.51 9.32
C ASP A 297 -2.44 -9.95 8.73
N LEU A 298 -3.41 -10.30 9.58
CA LEU A 298 -4.76 -10.65 9.15
C LEU A 298 -5.44 -9.50 8.40
N ILE A 299 -5.20 -8.23 8.78
CA ILE A 299 -5.70 -7.07 8.04
C ILE A 299 -5.15 -7.07 6.61
N PHE A 300 -3.85 -7.26 6.43
CA PHE A 300 -3.22 -7.25 5.12
C PHE A 300 -3.77 -8.37 4.24
N ILE A 301 -3.81 -9.59 4.76
CA ILE A 301 -4.28 -10.76 4.01
C ILE A 301 -5.75 -10.61 3.63
N ARG A 302 -6.63 -10.31 4.59
CA ARG A 302 -8.08 -10.23 4.34
C ARG A 302 -8.45 -9.07 3.43
N SER A 303 -7.74 -7.94 3.54
CA SER A 303 -7.96 -6.81 2.63
C SER A 303 -7.58 -7.16 1.18
N LEU A 304 -6.46 -7.85 0.95
CA LEU A 304 -6.08 -8.35 -0.37
C LEU A 304 -7.04 -9.42 -0.90
N LEU A 305 -7.44 -10.37 -0.06
CA LEU A 305 -8.43 -11.40 -0.44
C LEU A 305 -9.79 -10.79 -0.77
N SER A 306 -10.16 -9.65 -0.18
CA SER A 306 -11.43 -8.98 -0.50
C SER A 306 -11.51 -8.44 -1.93
N VAL A 307 -10.36 -8.21 -2.56
CA VAL A 307 -10.22 -7.63 -3.90
C VAL A 307 -9.58 -8.56 -4.94
N HIS A 308 -9.01 -9.71 -4.55
CA HIS A 308 -8.23 -10.55 -5.47
C HIS A 308 -8.98 -11.02 -6.73
N LYS A 309 -10.31 -11.20 -6.65
CA LYS A 309 -11.17 -11.54 -7.81
C LYS A 309 -11.68 -10.33 -8.59
N VAL A 310 -11.46 -9.12 -8.08
CA VAL A 310 -11.97 -7.86 -8.66
C VAL A 310 -10.85 -7.08 -9.33
N ILE A 311 -9.64 -7.11 -8.79
CA ILE A 311 -8.50 -6.47 -9.43
C ILE A 311 -8.19 -7.20 -10.74
N ILE A 312 -8.06 -6.40 -11.79
CA ILE A 312 -7.65 -6.84 -13.12
C ILE A 312 -6.17 -7.15 -13.04
N ASN A 313 -5.86 -8.44 -12.94
CA ASN A 313 -4.49 -8.90 -12.93
C ASN A 313 -3.87 -8.76 -14.33
N ASP A 314 -2.69 -8.15 -14.38
CA ASP A 314 -1.87 -8.07 -15.58
C ASP A 314 -0.43 -8.44 -15.19
N LYS A 315 0.21 -9.30 -15.99
CA LYS A 315 1.57 -9.80 -15.71
C LYS A 315 2.64 -8.71 -15.76
N HIS A 316 2.35 -7.58 -16.41
CA HIS A 316 3.25 -6.44 -16.45
C HIS A 316 3.15 -5.59 -15.18
N CYS A 317 2.14 -5.80 -14.33
CA CYS A 317 1.88 -4.95 -13.18
C CYS A 317 2.40 -5.55 -11.87
N PHE A 318 2.93 -4.70 -11.02
CA PHE A 318 3.07 -4.94 -9.59
C PHE A 318 2.59 -3.68 -8.86
N GLU A 319 2.43 -3.74 -7.54
CA GLU A 319 1.99 -2.58 -6.78
C GLU A 319 2.58 -2.57 -5.37
N LEU A 320 3.15 -1.43 -4.99
CA LEU A 320 3.65 -1.17 -3.65
C LEU A 320 2.62 -0.35 -2.86
N TYR A 321 1.79 -1.02 -2.07
CA TYR A 321 0.81 -0.39 -1.22
C TYR A 321 1.41 0.15 0.07
N GLY A 322 0.95 1.33 0.50
CA GLY A 322 1.12 1.84 1.86
C GLY A 322 -0.15 1.70 2.67
N TYR A 323 -0.13 0.84 3.68
CA TYR A 323 -1.21 0.63 4.64
C TYR A 323 -1.10 1.60 5.81
N ASP A 324 -2.24 2.18 6.19
CA ASP A 324 -2.38 3.05 7.35
C ASP A 324 -3.22 2.34 8.41
N ILE A 325 -2.57 1.94 9.52
CA ILE A 325 -3.19 1.22 10.63
C ILE A 325 -3.23 2.11 11.87
N LEU A 326 -4.34 2.12 12.60
CA LEU A 326 -4.46 2.78 13.90
C LEU A 326 -4.63 1.74 15.00
N LEU A 327 -3.94 1.89 16.11
CA LEU A 327 -4.16 1.06 17.30
C LEU A 327 -5.13 1.77 18.24
N ASP A 328 -6.09 1.04 18.81
CA ASP A 328 -6.91 1.55 19.91
C ASP A 328 -6.32 1.19 21.29
N HIS A 329 -6.92 1.73 22.35
CA HIS A 329 -6.46 1.54 23.73
C HIS A 329 -6.37 0.07 24.18
N ASP A 330 -7.09 -0.84 23.53
CA ASP A 330 -7.10 -2.28 23.82
C ASP A 330 -6.08 -3.04 22.94
N LEU A 331 -5.19 -2.32 22.27
CA LEU A 331 -4.25 -2.85 21.27
C LEU A 331 -4.93 -3.51 20.06
N LYS A 332 -6.19 -3.19 19.77
CA LYS A 332 -6.81 -3.67 18.54
C LYS A 332 -6.35 -2.82 17.34
N PRO A 333 -5.85 -3.45 16.26
CA PRO A 333 -5.47 -2.73 15.05
C PRO A 333 -6.68 -2.46 14.15
N TRP A 334 -6.71 -1.25 13.56
CA TRP A 334 -7.77 -0.79 12.68
C TRP A 334 -7.20 -0.32 11.34
N LEU A 335 -7.71 -0.86 10.24
CA LEU A 335 -7.42 -0.38 8.90
C LEU A 335 -8.10 0.97 8.64
N ILE A 336 -7.30 1.99 8.34
CA ILE A 336 -7.79 3.34 8.07
C ILE A 336 -7.83 3.63 6.57
N GLU A 337 -6.74 3.36 5.86
CA GLU A 337 -6.65 3.51 4.41
C GLU A 337 -5.53 2.65 3.81
N VAL A 338 -5.63 2.39 2.50
CA VAL A 338 -4.58 1.77 1.69
C VAL A 338 -4.25 2.71 0.53
N ASN A 339 -2.96 2.95 0.28
CA ASN A 339 -2.47 3.90 -0.70
C ASN A 339 -1.67 3.19 -1.80
N ALA A 340 -2.02 3.36 -3.08
CA ALA A 340 -1.31 2.79 -4.25
C ALA A 340 0.00 3.52 -4.58
N SER A 341 0.08 4.81 -4.23
CA SER A 341 1.29 5.63 -4.39
C SER A 341 1.65 6.24 -3.03
N PRO A 342 2.15 5.44 -2.07
CA PRO A 342 2.59 6.00 -0.81
C PRO A 342 3.67 7.06 -1.05
N SER A 343 3.72 8.10 -0.23
CA SER A 343 4.75 9.13 -0.38
C SER A 343 6.14 8.54 -0.14
N LEU A 344 6.97 8.55 -1.20
CA LEU A 344 8.34 8.05 -1.21
C LEU A 344 9.39 9.18 -1.24
N THR A 345 8.96 10.43 -1.09
CA THR A 345 9.85 11.57 -0.85
C THR A 345 10.33 11.55 0.60
N ALA A 346 11.63 11.58 0.82
CA ALA A 346 12.21 11.55 2.16
C ALA A 346 12.01 12.89 2.91
N SER A 347 11.69 12.82 4.19
CA SER A 347 11.63 13.99 5.09
C SER A 347 12.81 14.13 6.03
N SER A 348 13.57 13.06 6.25
CA SER A 348 14.79 13.00 7.08
C SER A 348 15.75 11.95 6.49
N GLN A 349 16.98 11.88 7.01
CA GLN A 349 17.95 10.89 6.55
C GLN A 349 17.50 9.46 6.86
N GLU A 350 16.86 9.22 8.01
CA GLU A 350 16.32 7.91 8.38
C GLU A 350 15.17 7.50 7.46
N ASP A 351 14.29 8.45 7.13
CA ASP A 351 13.19 8.25 6.19
C ASP A 351 13.71 7.97 4.77
N TYR A 352 14.80 8.64 4.36
CA TYR A 352 15.50 8.36 3.12
C TYR A 352 16.06 6.94 3.11
N SER A 353 16.83 6.55 4.13
CA SER A 353 17.43 5.22 4.22
C SER A 353 16.38 4.11 4.20
N LEU A 354 15.27 4.26 4.94
CA LEU A 354 14.16 3.31 4.92
C LEU A 354 13.56 3.19 3.51
N LYS A 355 13.25 4.32 2.86
CA LYS A 355 12.60 4.32 1.53
C LYS A 355 13.53 3.83 0.43
N PHE A 356 14.81 4.16 0.51
CA PHE A 356 15.82 3.69 -0.42
C PHE A 356 15.94 2.17 -0.36
N CYS A 357 16.11 1.60 0.84
CA CYS A 357 16.15 0.15 1.04
C CYS A 357 14.84 -0.53 0.60
N LEU A 358 13.69 0.03 0.94
CA LEU A 358 12.37 -0.46 0.51
C LEU A 358 12.28 -0.57 -1.01
N LEU A 359 12.68 0.48 -1.72
CA LEU A 359 12.62 0.54 -3.17
C LEU A 359 13.64 -0.37 -3.84
N GLU A 360 14.86 -0.44 -3.30
CA GLU A 360 15.88 -1.37 -3.77
C GLU A 360 15.39 -2.82 -3.64
N ASP A 361 14.84 -3.17 -2.47
CA ASP A 361 14.27 -4.50 -2.21
C ASP A 361 13.02 -4.77 -3.07
N THR A 362 12.24 -3.73 -3.40
CA THR A 362 11.09 -3.87 -4.32
C THR A 362 11.58 -4.31 -5.70
N LEU A 363 12.66 -3.70 -6.20
CA LEU A 363 13.25 -4.08 -7.49
C LEU A 363 13.87 -5.49 -7.44
N HIS A 364 14.42 -5.91 -6.30
CA HIS A 364 14.88 -7.30 -6.12
C HIS A 364 13.73 -8.31 -6.19
N VAL A 365 12.56 -8.00 -5.64
CA VAL A 365 11.37 -8.87 -5.70
C VAL A 365 10.75 -8.91 -7.10
N VAL A 366 10.68 -7.76 -7.80
CA VAL A 366 10.20 -7.70 -9.19
C VAL A 366 11.12 -8.47 -10.14
N ASP A 367 12.41 -8.49 -9.82
CA ASP A 367 13.43 -9.35 -10.43
C ASP A 367 13.57 -9.24 -11.95
N MET A 368 13.69 -7.99 -12.44
CA MET A 368 14.00 -7.72 -13.86
C MET A 368 15.34 -8.33 -14.33
N GLU A 369 16.18 -8.75 -13.39
CA GLU A 369 17.52 -9.29 -13.63
C GLU A 369 17.56 -10.82 -13.57
N ALA A 370 16.41 -11.48 -13.34
CA ALA A 370 16.25 -12.93 -13.27
C ALA A 370 17.23 -13.61 -12.29
N ARG A 371 17.37 -13.04 -11.09
CA ARG A 371 18.22 -13.56 -10.01
C ARG A 371 17.50 -14.55 -9.10
N LEU A 372 16.17 -14.52 -9.05
CA LEU A 372 15.38 -15.33 -8.14
C LEU A 372 15.08 -16.70 -8.74
N SER A 373 15.05 -17.71 -7.88
CA SER A 373 14.63 -19.08 -8.21
C SER A 373 13.11 -19.25 -8.23
N GLY A 374 12.38 -18.33 -7.58
CA GLY A 374 10.93 -18.41 -7.37
C GLY A 374 10.52 -19.13 -6.09
N SER A 375 11.47 -19.66 -5.31
CA SER A 375 11.23 -20.38 -4.05
C SER A 375 11.51 -19.54 -2.80
N GLU A 376 11.96 -18.29 -2.99
CA GLU A 376 12.36 -17.39 -1.91
C GLU A 376 11.18 -17.01 -1.02
N LYS A 377 11.29 -17.32 0.27
CA LYS A 377 10.36 -16.81 1.29
C LYS A 377 10.71 -15.41 1.79
N ARG A 378 11.90 -14.91 1.44
CA ARG A 378 12.43 -13.61 1.87
C ARG A 378 13.37 -13.04 0.82
N VAL A 379 13.21 -11.75 0.52
CA VAL A 379 14.05 -11.01 -0.43
C VAL A 379 14.27 -9.59 0.10
N GLY A 380 15.51 -9.25 0.42
CA GLY A 380 15.84 -8.03 1.17
C GLY A 380 15.05 -7.94 2.48
N GLY A 381 14.41 -6.79 2.70
CA GLY A 381 13.47 -6.57 3.80
C GLY A 381 12.05 -7.11 3.58
N PHE A 382 11.73 -7.72 2.43
CA PHE A 382 10.42 -8.32 2.19
C PHE A 382 10.33 -9.77 2.68
N ASP A 383 9.27 -10.08 3.41
CA ASP A 383 8.85 -11.44 3.70
C ASP A 383 7.66 -11.83 2.81
N LEU A 384 7.72 -13.01 2.19
CA LEU A 384 6.60 -13.55 1.43
C LEU A 384 5.52 -14.02 2.40
N MET A 385 4.39 -13.30 2.46
CA MET A 385 3.26 -13.65 3.34
C MET A 385 2.23 -14.55 2.65
N TRP A 386 2.09 -14.44 1.33
CA TRP A 386 1.10 -15.18 0.55
C TRP A 386 1.61 -15.51 -0.86
N ASN A 387 1.45 -16.76 -1.29
CA ASN A 387 1.78 -17.26 -2.62
C ASN A 387 0.76 -18.36 -3.02
N ASP A 388 -0.35 -17.93 -3.62
CA ASP A 388 -1.55 -18.75 -3.90
C ASP A 388 -2.09 -19.52 -2.67
N GLY A 389 -1.78 -19.00 -1.49
CA GLY A 389 -1.98 -19.66 -0.23
C GLY A 389 -1.04 -19.04 0.80
N PRO A 390 -1.27 -19.32 2.09
CA PRO A 390 -0.43 -18.77 3.13
C PRO A 390 0.97 -19.37 3.15
N VAL A 391 1.96 -18.52 3.38
CA VAL A 391 3.34 -18.95 3.61
C VAL A 391 3.61 -18.89 5.11
N PHE A 392 4.07 -20.01 5.68
CA PHE A 392 4.29 -20.14 7.12
C PHE A 392 5.76 -19.95 7.50
N ARG A 393 5.99 -19.49 8.74
CA ARG A 393 7.33 -19.43 9.35
C ARG A 393 7.86 -20.84 9.59
N GLU A 394 9.17 -21.03 9.40
CA GLU A 394 9.84 -22.32 9.61
C GLU A 394 9.99 -22.70 11.10
N ASP A 395 9.92 -21.70 11.99
CA ASP A 395 10.19 -21.87 13.43
C ASP A 395 9.02 -22.46 14.23
N VAL A 396 7.86 -22.70 13.61
CA VAL A 396 6.70 -23.30 14.29
C VAL A 396 6.84 -24.81 14.21
N ALA A 397 7.25 -25.44 15.32
CA ALA A 397 7.27 -26.88 15.47
C ALA A 397 5.88 -27.45 15.13
N LEU A 398 5.83 -28.23 14.05
CA LEU A 398 4.62 -28.78 13.43
C LEU A 398 3.87 -29.82 14.29
N GLU A 399 4.22 -29.98 15.57
CA GLU A 399 3.70 -31.06 16.43
C GLU A 399 2.79 -30.61 17.57
N THR A 400 2.61 -29.29 17.83
CA THR A 400 1.87 -28.85 19.04
C THR A 400 0.84 -27.73 18.87
N LEU A 401 0.40 -27.39 17.66
CA LEU A 401 -0.66 -26.38 17.51
C LEU A 401 -1.81 -26.90 16.65
N ASP A 402 -2.99 -26.82 17.26
CA ASP A 402 -4.29 -26.95 16.64
C ASP A 402 -4.33 -26.18 15.30
N THR A 403 -5.01 -26.75 14.30
CA THR A 403 -5.09 -26.27 12.90
C THR A 403 -5.65 -24.85 12.72
N SER A 404 -5.86 -24.13 13.82
CA SER A 404 -6.45 -22.81 13.96
C SER A 404 -5.42 -21.67 14.13
N CYS A 405 -4.14 -21.95 14.41
CA CYS A 405 -3.12 -20.92 14.63
C CYS A 405 -2.31 -20.61 13.37
N TYR A 406 -2.90 -19.78 12.52
CA TYR A 406 -2.25 -19.20 11.34
C TYR A 406 -1.13 -18.23 11.74
N THR A 407 0.14 -18.58 11.50
CA THR A 407 1.27 -17.65 11.64
C THR A 407 1.88 -17.39 10.27
N ALA A 408 1.54 -16.25 9.66
CA ALA A 408 2.13 -15.83 8.39
C ALA A 408 3.64 -15.69 8.53
N ASN A 409 4.37 -15.92 7.43
CA ASN A 409 5.78 -15.63 7.32
C ASN A 409 6.00 -14.11 7.23
N THR A 410 5.92 -13.47 8.39
CA THR A 410 5.99 -12.02 8.59
C THR A 410 6.85 -11.72 9.80
N HIS A 411 7.71 -10.70 9.68
CA HIS A 411 8.60 -10.27 10.77
C HIS A 411 8.56 -8.74 10.94
N LEU A 412 7.36 -8.15 10.83
CA LEU A 412 7.15 -6.71 10.93
C LEU A 412 7.68 -6.15 12.26
N GLY A 413 8.64 -5.23 12.20
CA GLY A 413 9.29 -4.65 13.38
C GLY A 413 10.27 -5.56 14.11
N CYS A 414 10.55 -6.77 13.60
CA CYS A 414 11.61 -7.63 14.14
C CYS A 414 13.00 -7.15 13.71
N VAL A 415 14.05 -7.84 14.19
CA VAL A 415 15.42 -7.62 13.72
C VAL A 415 15.52 -7.87 12.22
N ASN A 416 15.97 -6.86 11.47
CA ASN A 416 16.10 -6.94 10.03
C ASN A 416 17.53 -7.39 9.65
N ASP A 417 17.67 -8.63 9.17
CA ASP A 417 18.93 -9.21 8.68
C ASP A 417 19.21 -8.93 7.19
N ARG A 418 18.54 -7.91 6.61
CA ARG A 418 18.62 -7.48 5.21
C ARG A 418 20.02 -7.57 4.61
N GLU A 419 21.01 -6.91 5.21
CA GLU A 419 22.38 -6.84 4.67
C GLU A 419 23.03 -8.22 4.55
N LYS A 420 22.83 -9.07 5.55
CA LYS A 420 23.35 -10.45 5.55
C LYS A 420 22.67 -11.27 4.46
N GLN A 421 21.36 -11.10 4.32
CA GLN A 421 20.54 -11.81 3.36
C GLN A 421 20.90 -11.41 1.91
N LEU A 422 20.93 -10.11 1.60
CA LEU A 422 21.31 -9.60 0.28
C LEU A 422 22.73 -9.99 -0.11
N ARG A 423 23.70 -10.01 0.83
CA ARG A 423 25.06 -10.49 0.54
C ARG A 423 25.13 -11.97 0.17
N GLN A 424 24.22 -12.79 0.69
CA GLN A 424 24.13 -14.20 0.31
C GLN A 424 23.54 -14.35 -1.09
N PHE A 425 22.53 -13.54 -1.43
CA PHE A 425 21.83 -13.55 -2.72
C PHE A 425 22.60 -12.90 -3.87
N LEU A 426 23.28 -11.77 -3.63
CA LEU A 426 23.95 -10.96 -4.64
C LEU A 426 25.42 -11.35 -4.85
N LYS A 427 25.82 -12.58 -4.49
CA LYS A 427 27.16 -13.08 -4.84
C LYS A 427 27.33 -13.00 -6.37
N PRO A 428 28.48 -12.52 -6.88
CA PRO A 428 28.72 -12.51 -8.32
C PRO A 428 28.54 -13.92 -8.86
N LEU A 429 27.82 -14.06 -9.98
CA LEU A 429 27.81 -15.30 -10.75
C LEU A 429 29.27 -15.73 -10.98
N PRO A 430 29.62 -17.02 -10.86
CA PRO A 430 30.98 -17.48 -11.14
C PRO A 430 31.33 -17.10 -12.59
N GLY A 431 32.17 -16.07 -12.78
CA GLY A 431 32.61 -15.61 -14.11
C GLY A 431 32.49 -14.10 -14.38
N GLN A 432 31.74 -13.32 -13.60
CA GLN A 432 31.73 -11.86 -13.76
C GLN A 432 32.90 -11.23 -13.00
N LYS A 433 34.04 -11.05 -13.69
CA LYS A 433 35.11 -10.16 -13.21
C LYS A 433 34.56 -8.72 -13.18
N ARG A 434 34.75 -8.03 -12.05
CA ARG A 434 34.61 -6.57 -11.99
C ARG A 434 35.55 -5.97 -13.04
N ILE A 435 34.99 -5.24 -14.00
CA ILE A 435 35.75 -4.34 -14.87
C ILE A 435 35.82 -2.99 -14.18
#